data_AF-B4I9K7-F1
#
_entry.id   AF-B4I9K7-F1
#
_cell.length_a   1.000
_cell.length_b   1.000
_cell.length_c   1.000
_cell.angle_alpha   90.00
_cell.angle_beta   90.00
_cell.angle_gamma   90.00
#
_symmetry.space_group_name_H-M   'P 1'
#
loop_
_entity.id
_entity.type
_entity.pdbx_description
1 polymer ?
#
loop_
_entity_poly.entity_id
_entity_poly.type
_entity_poly.pdbx_seq_one_letter_code
_entity_poly.pdbx_strand_id
1 'polypeptide(L)'
;MSYMPAQNRTMSHNNQYNPPDLPPMVSAKEQTLMWQQNSYLGDSGIHSGAVTQVPSLSGKEDEEMEGDPLMFDLDTGFPQNFTQDQVDDMNQQLSQTRSQRVRAAMFPETLEEGIEIPSTQFDPQQPTAVQRLSGPSQMLKHAVVNLINYQDDAELATRAIPELNQAAER
;
A
#
# COMPACT_ATOMS: atom_id res chain seq x y z
N MET A 1 39.87 63.02 30.43
CA MET A 1 39.18 62.65 31.70
C MET A 1 37.79 63.28 31.58
N SER A 2 36.71 62.54 31.41
CA SER A 2 36.18 61.54 32.34
C SER A 2 35.32 60.50 31.61
N TYR A 3 35.53 59.22 31.90
CA TYR A 3 34.67 58.11 31.50
C TYR A 3 33.54 57.95 32.54
N MET A 4 32.32 57.72 32.06
CA MET A 4 31.20 57.18 32.85
C MET A 4 30.62 55.98 32.08
N PRO A 5 30.43 54.81 32.72
CA PRO A 5 30.05 53.58 32.03
C PRO A 5 28.53 53.53 31.76
N ALA A 6 28.15 53.09 30.56
CA ALA A 6 26.75 52.85 30.24
C ALA A 6 26.28 51.58 30.97
N GLN A 7 25.26 51.76 31.82
CA GLN A 7 24.62 50.71 32.59
C GLN A 7 23.90 49.71 31.70
N ASN A 8 24.21 48.44 31.96
CA ASN A 8 23.55 47.24 31.49
C ASN A 8 22.03 47.31 31.79
N ARG A 9 21.19 47.45 30.76
CA ARG A 9 19.77 47.11 30.83
C ARG A 9 19.51 45.93 29.92
N THR A 10 19.51 44.76 30.54
CA THR A 10 18.93 43.53 30.00
C THR A 10 17.43 43.73 29.83
N MET A 11 17.00 44.02 28.60
CA MET A 11 15.60 43.90 28.20
C MET A 11 15.30 42.40 28.03
N SER A 12 14.50 41.88 28.95
CA SER A 12 13.87 40.57 28.87
C SER A 12 13.12 40.42 27.54
N HIS A 13 13.51 39.44 26.73
CA HIS A 13 12.61 38.80 25.77
C HIS A 13 12.48 37.34 26.18
N ASN A 14 11.60 37.14 27.15
CA ASN A 14 10.97 35.86 27.39
C ASN A 14 10.09 35.57 26.17
N ASN A 15 10.57 34.75 25.23
CA ASN A 15 9.66 34.04 24.34
C ASN A 15 10.20 32.64 24.09
N GLN A 16 9.75 31.78 24.99
CA GLN A 16 9.71 30.33 24.88
C GLN A 16 9.08 29.93 23.54
N TYR A 17 9.89 29.67 22.51
CA TYR A 17 9.45 28.88 21.37
C TYR A 17 10.24 27.57 21.37
N ASN A 18 9.71 26.66 22.19
CA ASN A 18 9.93 25.23 22.09
C ASN A 18 9.44 24.81 20.69
N PRO A 19 10.29 24.29 19.79
CA PRO A 19 9.78 23.66 18.58
C PRO A 19 8.90 22.48 19.02
N PRO A 20 7.67 22.32 18.50
CA PRO A 20 6.88 21.13 18.78
C PRO A 20 7.66 19.93 18.26
N ASP A 21 7.81 18.92 19.13
CA ASP A 21 8.37 17.61 18.87
C ASP A 21 8.02 17.12 17.46
N LEU A 22 9.00 17.20 16.56
CA LEU A 22 9.02 16.32 15.40
C LEU A 22 9.41 14.95 15.94
N PRO A 23 8.59 13.90 15.78
CA PRO A 23 9.01 12.56 16.17
C PRO A 23 10.33 12.24 15.46
N PRO A 24 11.30 11.61 16.14
CA PRO A 24 12.56 11.26 15.52
C PRO A 24 12.27 10.46 14.25
N MET A 25 12.85 10.87 13.11
CA MET A 25 12.79 10.07 11.90
C MET A 25 13.46 8.73 12.20
N VAL A 26 12.63 7.73 12.51
CA VAL A 26 13.02 6.33 12.64
C VAL A 26 13.77 5.94 11.37
N SER A 27 14.99 5.43 11.55
CA SER A 27 15.79 4.90 10.45
C SER A 27 14.98 3.90 9.64
N ALA A 28 15.14 3.83 8.32
CA ALA A 28 14.40 2.88 7.47
C ALA A 28 14.52 1.42 7.98
N LYS A 29 15.65 1.09 8.59
CA LYS A 29 15.88 -0.21 9.25
C LYS A 29 15.00 -0.39 10.49
N GLU A 30 14.83 0.66 11.27
CA GLU A 30 14.00 0.70 12.47
C GLU A 30 12.50 0.67 12.09
N GLN A 31 12.12 1.41 11.05
CA GLN A 31 10.78 1.33 10.45
C GLN A 31 10.45 -0.09 9.99
N THR A 32 11.36 -0.76 9.29
CA THR A 32 11.19 -2.16 8.89
C THR A 32 11.07 -3.10 10.09
N LEU A 33 11.83 -2.84 11.15
CA LEU A 33 11.73 -3.58 12.41
C LEU A 33 10.37 -3.38 13.10
N MET A 34 9.79 -2.19 13.02
CA MET A 34 8.45 -1.92 13.58
C MET A 34 7.34 -2.67 12.83
N TRP A 35 7.42 -2.79 11.50
CA TRP A 35 6.50 -3.63 10.72
C TRP A 35 6.63 -5.12 11.05
N GLN A 36 7.86 -5.60 11.32
CA GLN A 36 8.08 -6.97 11.80
C GLN A 36 7.57 -7.17 13.24
N GLN A 37 7.86 -6.23 14.14
CA GLN A 37 7.53 -6.36 15.57
C GLN A 37 6.01 -6.27 15.82
N ASN A 38 5.31 -5.39 15.11
CA ASN A 38 3.85 -5.27 15.21
C ASN A 38 3.10 -6.41 14.52
N SER A 39 3.75 -7.26 13.72
CA SER A 39 3.09 -8.43 13.11
C SER A 39 2.96 -9.64 14.05
N TYR A 40 3.71 -9.70 15.17
CA TYR A 40 3.78 -10.93 15.98
C TYR A 40 3.55 -10.77 17.49
N LEU A 41 3.47 -9.54 18.04
CA LEU A 41 3.36 -9.32 19.50
C LEU A 41 2.14 -8.48 19.92
N GLY A 42 1.37 -7.98 18.96
CA GLY A 42 0.04 -7.40 19.22
C GLY A 42 -1.00 -8.45 18.90
N ASP A 43 -1.70 -8.90 19.94
CA ASP A 43 -2.93 -9.70 19.90
C ASP A 43 -3.76 -9.41 18.64
N SER A 44 -3.52 -10.20 17.61
CA SER A 44 -4.37 -10.22 16.44
C SER A 44 -5.64 -10.85 16.93
N GLY A 45 -6.62 -10.03 17.34
CA GLY A 45 -7.95 -10.45 17.82
C GLY A 45 -8.78 -11.30 16.83
N ILE A 46 -8.11 -11.85 15.81
CA ILE A 46 -8.50 -13.02 15.05
C ILE A 46 -8.02 -14.27 15.79
N HIS A 47 -8.88 -14.81 16.66
CA HIS A 47 -8.75 -16.18 17.11
C HIS A 47 -8.74 -17.11 15.89
N SER A 48 -7.56 -17.63 15.52
CA SER A 48 -7.32 -18.51 14.36
C SER A 48 -8.01 -19.88 14.41
N GLY A 49 -9.12 -20.01 15.14
CA GLY A 49 -10.03 -21.16 15.15
C GLY A 49 -11.49 -20.80 14.90
N ALA A 50 -11.83 -19.51 14.71
CA ALA A 50 -13.17 -19.08 14.35
C ALA A 50 -13.28 -18.94 12.82
N VAL A 51 -14.23 -19.65 12.23
CA VAL A 51 -14.68 -19.44 10.84
C VAL A 51 -14.89 -17.94 10.64
N THR A 52 -14.21 -17.33 9.68
CA THR A 52 -14.51 -15.96 9.24
C THR A 52 -15.87 -15.98 8.57
N GLN A 53 -16.93 -15.90 9.36
CA GLN A 53 -18.23 -15.50 8.87
C GLN A 53 -18.08 -14.06 8.38
N VAL A 54 -18.15 -13.90 7.06
CA VAL A 54 -18.49 -12.64 6.43
C VAL A 54 -19.76 -12.09 7.09
N PRO A 55 -19.89 -10.77 7.30
CA PRO A 55 -21.09 -10.22 7.91
C PRO A 55 -22.27 -10.48 6.97
N SER A 56 -23.05 -11.52 7.27
CA SER A 56 -24.39 -11.66 6.72
C SER A 56 -25.19 -10.47 7.21
N LEU A 57 -25.67 -9.64 6.29
CA LEU A 57 -26.68 -8.63 6.53
C LEU A 57 -27.97 -9.34 6.98
N SER A 58 -28.01 -9.76 8.24
CA SER A 58 -29.25 -10.04 8.95
C SER A 58 -29.91 -8.68 9.15
N GLY A 59 -30.92 -8.39 8.34
CA GLY A 59 -31.75 -7.21 8.45
C GLY A 59 -32.19 -7.01 9.90
N LYS A 60 -31.65 -5.96 10.51
CA LYS A 60 -32.38 -5.21 11.53
C LYS A 60 -32.78 -3.92 10.87
N GLU A 61 -34.08 -3.81 10.68
CA GLU A 61 -34.83 -2.67 10.22
C GLU A 61 -34.54 -1.52 11.20
N ASP A 62 -33.58 -0.64 10.87
CA ASP A 62 -33.51 0.69 11.47
C ASP A 62 -34.08 1.66 10.42
N GLU A 63 -35.33 2.08 10.65
CA GLU A 63 -36.19 2.83 9.74
C GLU A 63 -35.81 4.32 9.53
N GLU A 64 -34.56 4.76 9.80
CA GLU A 64 -34.28 6.20 9.90
C GLU A 64 -32.99 6.71 9.22
N MET A 65 -32.49 6.06 8.16
CA MET A 65 -31.41 6.65 7.35
C MET A 65 -31.75 6.74 5.86
N GLU A 66 -32.65 7.66 5.57
CA GLU A 66 -32.92 8.20 4.24
C GLU A 66 -31.67 8.98 3.76
N GLY A 67 -30.96 8.46 2.75
CA GLY A 67 -29.83 9.21 2.17
C GLY A 67 -28.80 8.38 1.41
N ASP A 68 -29.22 7.79 0.30
CA ASP A 68 -28.38 7.30 -0.81
C ASP A 68 -27.44 6.13 -0.50
N PRO A 69 -27.96 4.88 -0.45
CA PRO A 69 -27.09 3.74 -0.61
C PRO A 69 -26.59 3.76 -2.06
N LEU A 70 -25.27 3.82 -2.23
CA LEU A 70 -24.59 3.19 -3.35
C LEU A 70 -24.89 1.68 -3.29
N MET A 71 -26.15 1.31 -3.50
CA MET A 71 -26.57 -0.04 -3.81
C MET A 71 -25.86 -0.36 -5.10
N PHE A 72 -24.76 -1.10 -4.98
CA PHE A 72 -24.37 -1.99 -6.06
C PHE A 72 -25.63 -2.76 -6.42
N ASP A 73 -26.17 -2.45 -7.59
CA ASP A 73 -27.26 -3.15 -8.25
C ASP A 73 -26.80 -4.60 -8.48
N LEU A 74 -26.89 -5.40 -7.43
CA LEU A 74 -26.65 -6.84 -7.42
C LEU A 74 -27.95 -7.60 -7.69
N ASP A 75 -29.05 -6.89 -7.96
CA ASP A 75 -30.37 -7.47 -8.24
C ASP A 75 -30.54 -7.85 -9.72
N THR A 76 -29.52 -7.65 -10.57
CA THR A 76 -29.58 -8.02 -11.98
C THR A 76 -29.20 -9.50 -12.21
N GLY A 77 -30.14 -10.40 -11.89
CA GLY A 77 -30.41 -11.57 -12.73
C GLY A 77 -29.46 -12.78 -12.67
N PHE A 78 -29.14 -13.31 -11.49
CA PHE A 78 -28.57 -14.66 -11.36
C PHE A 78 -29.67 -15.72 -11.09
N PRO A 79 -30.12 -16.52 -12.08
CA PRO A 79 -31.05 -17.63 -11.88
C PRO A 79 -30.32 -18.91 -11.41
N GLN A 80 -29.33 -18.79 -10.54
CA GLN A 80 -28.58 -19.92 -10.00
C GLN A 80 -28.56 -19.83 -8.48
N ASN A 81 -29.47 -20.58 -7.87
CA ASN A 81 -29.53 -20.80 -6.44
C ASN A 81 -28.34 -21.71 -6.05
N PHE A 82 -27.13 -21.14 -5.99
CA PHE A 82 -25.97 -21.88 -5.52
C PHE A 82 -26.23 -22.36 -4.09
N THR A 83 -25.96 -23.64 -3.82
CA THR A 83 -26.02 -24.15 -2.45
C THR A 83 -24.84 -23.58 -1.66
N GLN A 84 -24.98 -23.46 -0.34
CA GLN A 84 -23.91 -22.97 0.53
C GLN A 84 -22.60 -23.76 0.30
N ASP A 85 -22.71 -25.09 0.20
CA ASP A 85 -21.56 -25.96 -0.09
C ASP A 85 -20.88 -25.64 -1.43
N GLN A 86 -21.64 -25.30 -2.48
CA GLN A 86 -21.08 -24.92 -3.79
C GLN A 86 -20.32 -23.59 -3.74
N VAL A 87 -20.83 -22.62 -2.96
CA VAL A 87 -20.15 -21.33 -2.76
C VAL A 87 -18.85 -21.53 -1.99
N ASP A 88 -18.84 -22.40 -0.97
CA ASP A 88 -17.66 -22.69 -0.16
C ASP A 88 -16.58 -23.41 -0.98
N ASP A 89 -16.97 -24.36 -1.83
CA ASP A 89 -16.06 -25.04 -2.76
C ASP A 89 -15.46 -24.09 -3.80
N MET A 90 -16.29 -23.21 -4.38
CA MET A 90 -15.82 -22.17 -5.31
C MET A 90 -14.83 -21.22 -4.63
N ASN A 91 -15.15 -20.79 -3.41
CA ASN A 91 -14.29 -19.88 -2.66
C ASN A 91 -12.94 -20.53 -2.32
N GLN A 92 -12.92 -21.82 -2.00
CA GLN A 92 -11.66 -22.57 -1.81
C GLN A 92 -10.79 -22.55 -3.07
N GLN A 93 -11.37 -22.86 -4.24
CA GLN A 93 -10.63 -22.86 -5.51
C GLN A 93 -10.08 -21.45 -5.85
N LEU A 94 -10.88 -20.41 -5.63
CA LEU A 94 -10.47 -19.03 -5.87
C LEU A 94 -9.39 -18.57 -4.89
N SER A 95 -9.44 -19.03 -3.64
CA SER A 95 -8.45 -18.69 -2.63
C SER A 95 -7.09 -19.34 -2.93
N GLN A 96 -7.07 -20.58 -3.41
CA GLN A 96 -5.84 -21.28 -3.81
C GLN A 96 -5.08 -20.54 -4.93
N THR A 97 -5.80 -19.91 -5.86
CA THR A 97 -5.23 -19.26 -7.06
C THR A 97 -5.12 -17.74 -6.93
N ARG A 98 -5.62 -17.16 -5.82
CA ARG A 98 -5.63 -15.70 -5.58
C ARG A 98 -4.24 -15.10 -5.65
N SER A 99 -3.26 -15.70 -4.97
CA SER A 99 -1.89 -15.20 -4.91
C SER A 99 -1.24 -15.18 -6.30
N GLN A 100 -1.46 -16.22 -7.11
CA GLN A 100 -0.96 -16.31 -8.48
C GLN A 100 -1.57 -15.21 -9.35
N ARG A 101 -2.88 -14.98 -9.27
CA ARG A 101 -3.56 -13.88 -9.99
C ARG A 101 -3.01 -12.51 -9.62
N VAL A 102 -2.84 -12.25 -8.33
CA VAL A 102 -2.29 -10.97 -7.86
C VAL A 102 -0.83 -10.80 -8.29
N ARG A 103 -0.02 -11.87 -8.18
CA ARG A 103 1.36 -11.89 -8.63
C ARG A 103 1.46 -11.62 -10.14
N ALA A 104 0.63 -12.26 -10.95
CA ALA A 104 0.58 -12.03 -12.39
C ALA A 104 0.33 -10.57 -12.77
N ALA A 105 -0.53 -9.91 -12.01
CA ALA A 105 -0.89 -8.53 -12.26
C ALA A 105 0.20 -7.53 -11.83
N MET A 106 0.83 -7.73 -10.66
CA MET A 106 1.78 -6.74 -10.10
C MET A 106 3.25 -7.07 -10.36
N PHE A 107 3.59 -8.35 -10.44
CA PHE A 107 4.96 -8.86 -10.59
C PHE A 107 5.02 -9.93 -11.69
N PRO A 108 4.64 -9.60 -12.93
CA PRO A 108 4.65 -10.55 -14.04
C PRO A 108 6.02 -11.19 -14.26
N GLU A 109 7.11 -10.48 -13.94
CA GLU A 109 8.48 -10.98 -14.04
C GLU A 109 8.84 -12.09 -13.03
N THR A 110 7.98 -12.33 -12.03
CA THR A 110 8.18 -13.37 -11.01
C THR A 110 7.40 -14.65 -11.30
N LEU A 111 6.69 -14.69 -12.41
CA LEU A 111 5.99 -15.89 -12.86
C LEU A 111 6.91 -16.76 -13.71
N GLU A 112 6.80 -18.08 -13.49
CA GLU A 112 7.40 -19.07 -14.36
C GLU A 112 6.60 -19.16 -15.68
N GLU A 113 7.31 -19.25 -16.79
CA GLU A 113 6.68 -19.38 -18.11
C GLU A 113 5.87 -20.69 -18.18
N GLY A 114 4.59 -20.59 -18.57
CA GLY A 114 3.72 -21.76 -18.75
C GLY A 114 2.77 -22.09 -17.60
N ILE A 115 2.74 -21.30 -16.52
CA ILE A 115 1.71 -21.45 -15.47
C ILE A 115 0.36 -20.95 -15.99
N GLU A 116 -0.63 -21.84 -16.07
CA GLU A 116 -2.02 -21.46 -16.34
C GLU A 116 -2.67 -20.90 -15.07
N ILE A 117 -3.10 -19.64 -15.12
CA ILE A 117 -3.76 -18.97 -14.01
C ILE A 117 -5.27 -18.92 -14.28
N PRO A 118 -6.12 -19.58 -13.46
CA PRO A 118 -7.55 -19.60 -13.68
C PRO A 118 -8.17 -18.19 -13.63
N SER A 119 -8.88 -17.84 -14.71
CA SER A 119 -9.57 -16.56 -14.83
C SER A 119 -10.79 -16.48 -13.92
N THR A 120 -11.03 -15.29 -13.33
CA THR A 120 -12.29 -14.96 -12.63
C THR A 120 -13.24 -14.17 -13.52
N GLN A 121 -12.93 -14.03 -14.80
CA GLN A 121 -13.74 -13.22 -15.70
C GLN A 121 -15.05 -13.94 -16.03
N PHE A 122 -16.17 -13.30 -15.69
CA PHE A 122 -17.51 -13.83 -15.95
C PHE A 122 -18.05 -13.35 -17.31
N ASP A 123 -17.83 -12.07 -17.63
CA ASP A 123 -18.17 -11.46 -18.91
C ASP A 123 -16.88 -11.09 -19.68
N PRO A 124 -16.65 -11.63 -20.89
CA PRO A 124 -15.50 -11.29 -21.73
C PRO A 124 -15.38 -9.79 -22.03
N GLN A 125 -16.48 -9.03 -22.04
CA GLN A 125 -16.47 -7.59 -22.31
C GLN A 125 -16.06 -6.76 -21.09
N GLN A 126 -16.11 -7.33 -19.88
CA GLN A 126 -15.77 -6.62 -18.65
C GLN A 126 -14.47 -7.14 -18.05
N PRO A 127 -13.43 -6.29 -17.93
CA PRO A 127 -12.20 -6.68 -17.27
C PRO A 127 -12.42 -6.83 -15.76
N THR A 128 -11.73 -7.79 -15.18
CA THR A 128 -11.73 -8.01 -13.72
C THR A 128 -11.04 -6.86 -12.99
N ALA A 129 -11.32 -6.69 -11.70
CA ALA A 129 -10.63 -5.71 -10.85
C ALA A 129 -9.10 -5.89 -10.87
N VAL A 130 -8.62 -7.13 -10.87
CA VAL A 130 -7.19 -7.46 -10.95
C VAL A 130 -6.57 -6.99 -12.27
N GLN A 131 -7.26 -7.20 -13.40
CA GLN A 131 -6.81 -6.71 -14.70
C GLN A 131 -6.80 -5.16 -14.75
N ARG A 132 -7.85 -4.51 -14.26
CA ARG A 132 -7.93 -3.03 -14.20
C ARG A 132 -6.82 -2.40 -13.36
N LEU A 133 -6.40 -3.08 -12.28
CA LEU A 133 -5.37 -2.59 -11.37
C LEU A 133 -3.94 -2.98 -11.76
N SER A 134 -3.75 -3.90 -12.70
CA SER A 134 -2.43 -4.38 -13.12
C SER A 134 -1.49 -3.25 -13.59
N GLY A 135 -1.90 -2.44 -14.58
CA GLY A 135 -1.14 -1.29 -15.06
C GLY A 135 -0.77 -0.27 -13.98
N PRO A 136 -1.74 0.31 -13.23
CA PRO A 136 -1.43 1.32 -12.22
C PRO A 136 -0.57 0.77 -11.06
N SER A 137 -0.76 -0.49 -10.65
CA SER A 137 0.09 -1.11 -9.62
C SER A 137 1.52 -1.34 -10.10
N GLN A 138 1.72 -1.74 -11.36
CA GLN A 138 3.05 -1.84 -11.94
C GLN A 138 3.73 -0.47 -12.06
N MET A 139 3.01 0.59 -12.48
CA MET A 139 3.57 1.93 -12.52
C MET A 139 4.02 2.39 -11.13
N LEU A 140 3.20 2.16 -10.10
CA LEU A 140 3.55 2.45 -8.71
C LEU A 140 4.80 1.70 -8.27
N LYS A 141 4.88 0.39 -8.56
CA LYS A 141 6.08 -0.42 -8.29
C LYS A 141 7.33 0.17 -8.95
N HIS A 142 7.28 0.49 -10.24
CA HIS A 142 8.44 1.06 -10.96
C HIS A 142 8.86 2.41 -10.38
N ALA A 143 7.90 3.30 -10.10
CA ALA A 143 8.19 4.61 -9.51
C ALA A 143 8.87 4.47 -8.14
N VAL A 144 8.40 3.55 -7.30
CA VAL A 144 9.00 3.26 -5.98
C VAL A 144 10.41 2.70 -6.14
N VAL A 145 10.63 1.76 -7.06
CA VAL A 145 11.97 1.20 -7.32
C VAL A 145 12.94 2.29 -7.79
N ASN A 146 12.52 3.15 -8.72
CA ASN A 146 13.34 4.26 -9.20
C ASN A 146 13.69 5.24 -8.07
N LEU A 147 12.75 5.54 -7.17
CA LEU A 147 13.00 6.39 -6.02
C LEU A 147 14.03 5.76 -5.07
N ILE A 148 13.92 4.47 -4.79
CA ILE A 148 14.87 3.74 -3.94
C ILE A 148 16.29 3.77 -4.54
N ASN A 149 16.40 3.61 -5.87
CA ASN A 149 17.70 3.55 -6.56
C ASN A 149 18.26 4.92 -6.95
N TYR A 150 17.50 6.01 -6.79
CA TYR A 150 17.89 7.33 -7.29
C TYR A 150 19.22 7.83 -6.70
N GLN A 151 19.52 7.50 -5.45
CA GLN A 151 20.79 7.90 -4.83
C GLN A 151 21.99 7.22 -5.52
N ASP A 152 21.89 5.93 -5.79
CA ASP A 152 22.95 5.16 -6.46
C ASP A 152 23.16 5.64 -7.90
N ASP A 153 22.08 5.91 -8.63
CA ASP A 153 22.14 6.40 -10.01
C ASP A 153 22.74 7.82 -10.10
N ALA A 154 22.42 8.70 -9.15
CA ALA A 154 22.97 10.06 -9.11
C ALA A 154 24.48 10.07 -8.81
N GLU A 155 24.93 9.22 -7.88
CA GLU A 155 26.37 9.06 -7.62
C GLU A 155 27.11 8.42 -8.80
N LEU A 156 26.49 7.41 -9.43
CA LEU A 156 27.03 6.77 -10.63
C LEU A 156 27.20 7.78 -11.76
N ALA A 157 26.18 8.61 -12.02
CA ALA A 157 26.23 9.65 -13.04
C ALA A 157 27.34 10.68 -12.76
N THR A 158 27.52 11.07 -11.49
CA THR A 158 28.58 12.02 -11.09
C THR A 158 29.98 11.49 -11.41
N ARG A 159 30.18 10.17 -11.35
CA ARG A 159 31.46 9.52 -11.68
C ARG A 159 31.60 9.21 -13.18
N ALA A 160 30.53 8.78 -13.84
CA ALA A 160 30.55 8.33 -15.23
C ALA A 160 30.58 9.47 -16.25
N ILE A 161 29.93 10.62 -15.98
CA ILE A 161 29.88 11.75 -16.92
C ILE A 161 31.29 12.27 -17.28
N PRO A 162 32.21 12.50 -16.33
CA PRO A 162 33.58 12.88 -16.65
C PRO A 162 34.32 11.89 -17.56
N GLU A 163 34.15 10.58 -17.33
CA GLU A 163 34.80 9.53 -18.13
C GLU A 163 34.22 9.45 -19.55
N LEU A 164 32.91 9.60 -19.71
CA LEU A 164 32.26 9.60 -21.02
C LEU A 164 32.70 10.79 -21.87
N ASN A 165 32.85 11.97 -21.28
CA ASN A 165 33.38 13.15 -21.98
C ASN A 165 34.82 12.90 -22.48
N GLN A 166 35.68 12.30 -21.65
CA GLN A 166 37.04 11.95 -22.05
C GLN A 166 37.09 10.91 -23.17
N ALA A 167 36.15 9.95 -23.19
CA ALA A 167 36.07 8.95 -24.24
C ALA A 167 35.56 9.53 -25.58
N ALA A 168 34.67 10.53 -25.54
CA ALA A 168 34.16 11.20 -26.73
C ALA A 168 35.18 12.15 -27.41
N GLU A 169 36.19 12.60 -26.66
CA GLU A 169 37.26 13.46 -27.16
C GLU A 169 38.45 12.69 -27.78
N ARG A 170 38.38 11.35 -27.84
CA ARG A 170 39.37 10.47 -28.48
C ARG A 170 38.91 10.01 -29.85
#